data_AF-A0A725EHH8-F1
#
_entry.id   AF-A0A725EHH8-F1
#
_cell.length_a   1.000
_cell.length_b   1.000
_cell.length_c   1.000
_cell.angle_alpha   90.00
_cell.angle_beta   90.00
_cell.angle_gamma   90.00
#
_symmetry.space_group_name_H-M   'P 1'
#
loop_
_entity.id
_entity.type
_entity.pdbx_description
1 polymer ?
#
loop_
_entity_poly.entity_id
_entity_poly.type
_entity_poly.pdbx_seq_one_letter_code
_entity_poly.pdbx_strand_id
1 'polypeptide(L)'
;FLFVTGDQPERFEKANSSCADSVILDLENAVSSEKKIIARENALNFMSNDEKVLIAVRAKIVITSRLAGSYPSVDGITTEFMKNELTIQNAIHSCKMGFSGKVCIHPPQISHVNRAFSYLKQEIEWVPQIMRLAQYPHGAFSHEGQMVDKPLLEKAKRILAHSI
;
A
#
# COMPACT_ATOMS: atom_id res chain seq x y z
N PHE A 1 9.23 19.83 -12.63
CA PHE A 1 8.96 18.71 -13.56
C PHE A 1 10.09 18.58 -14.59
N LEU A 2 10.52 17.36 -14.92
CA LEU A 2 11.56 17.07 -15.91
C LEU A 2 11.10 15.96 -16.87
N PHE A 3 11.16 16.19 -18.19
CA PHE A 3 10.84 15.18 -19.20
C PHE A 3 12.07 14.35 -19.58
N VAL A 4 11.88 13.04 -19.74
CA VAL A 4 12.89 12.12 -20.25
C VAL A 4 12.27 11.21 -21.30
N THR A 5 12.92 11.08 -22.44
CA THR A 5 12.50 10.21 -23.53
C THR A 5 12.51 8.74 -23.10
N GLY A 6 11.40 8.02 -23.30
CA GLY A 6 11.27 6.63 -22.89
C GLY A 6 12.22 5.65 -23.60
N ASP A 7 12.75 6.02 -24.77
CA ASP A 7 13.71 5.20 -25.52
C ASP A 7 15.17 5.33 -25.04
N GLN A 8 15.43 6.12 -24.00
CA GLN A 8 16.76 6.43 -23.45
C GLN A 8 16.86 6.07 -21.96
N PRO A 9 16.84 4.77 -21.62
CA PRO A 9 16.75 4.30 -20.24
C PRO A 9 17.96 4.72 -19.38
N GLU A 10 19.12 4.98 -20.00
CA GLU A 10 20.33 5.44 -19.33
C GLU A 10 20.16 6.80 -18.63
N ARG A 11 19.10 7.55 -18.97
CA ARG A 11 18.80 8.88 -18.40
C ARG A 11 17.84 8.82 -17.22
N PHE A 12 17.17 7.70 -16.99
CA PHE A 12 16.08 7.61 -16.02
C PHE A 12 16.56 7.81 -14.58
N GLU A 13 17.60 7.10 -14.15
CA GLU A 13 18.15 7.23 -12.79
C GLU A 13 18.65 8.66 -12.50
N LYS A 14 19.33 9.25 -13.47
CA LYS A 14 19.84 10.62 -13.34
C LYS A 14 18.70 11.63 -13.19
N ALA A 15 17.60 11.43 -13.92
CA ALA A 15 16.42 12.26 -13.78
C ALA A 15 15.72 12.02 -12.44
N ASN A 16 15.57 10.77 -12.01
CA ASN A 16 14.95 10.39 -10.74
C ASN A 16 15.73 10.95 -9.53
N SER A 17 17.05 11.01 -9.65
CA SER A 17 17.95 11.58 -8.64
C SER A 17 18.11 13.10 -8.75
N SER A 18 17.39 13.77 -9.66
CA SER A 18 17.45 15.23 -9.82
C SER A 18 16.63 15.96 -8.75
N CYS A 19 16.81 17.27 -8.62
CA CYS A 19 15.98 18.11 -7.75
C CYS A 19 14.59 18.42 -8.33
N ALA A 20 14.14 17.71 -9.37
CA ALA A 20 12.82 17.93 -9.96
C ALA A 20 11.71 17.37 -9.06
N ASP A 21 10.60 18.09 -8.91
CA ASP A 21 9.45 17.61 -8.13
C ASP A 21 8.82 16.33 -8.68
N SER A 22 8.96 16.10 -9.98
CA SER A 22 8.49 14.90 -10.67
C SER A 22 9.22 14.73 -12.00
N VAL A 23 9.47 13.47 -12.35
CA VAL A 23 10.02 13.05 -13.65
C VAL A 23 8.90 12.46 -14.48
N ILE A 24 8.82 12.88 -15.75
CA ILE A 24 7.81 12.42 -16.70
C ILE A 24 8.55 11.66 -17.80
N LEU A 25 8.29 10.35 -17.89
CA LEU A 25 8.79 9.52 -18.99
C LEU A 25 7.89 9.74 -20.21
N ASP A 26 8.43 10.39 -21.24
CA ASP A 26 7.72 10.66 -22.49
C ASP A 26 7.71 9.41 -23.36
N LEU A 27 6.51 8.91 -23.65
CA LEU A 27 6.25 7.76 -24.52
C LEU A 27 5.61 8.17 -25.86
N GLU A 28 5.43 9.48 -26.08
CA GLU A 28 4.70 10.04 -27.21
C GLU A 28 5.62 10.75 -28.20
N ASN A 29 5.66 12.09 -28.16
CA ASN A 29 6.15 12.91 -29.27
C ASN A 29 7.67 12.93 -29.36
N ALA A 30 8.37 12.75 -28.25
CA ALA A 30 9.83 12.67 -28.24
C ALA A 30 10.36 11.26 -28.62
N VAL A 31 9.47 10.28 -28.83
CA VAL A 31 9.82 8.90 -29.21
C VAL A 31 9.35 8.62 -30.64
N SER A 32 10.29 8.26 -31.53
CA SER A 32 9.95 7.82 -32.89
C SER A 32 8.99 6.63 -32.86
N SER A 33 8.04 6.56 -33.80
CA SER A 33 7.02 5.50 -33.90
C SER A 33 7.57 4.08 -33.70
N GLU A 34 8.72 3.80 -34.30
CA GLU A 34 9.40 2.49 -34.30
C GLU A 34 9.94 2.10 -32.92
N LYS A 35 10.21 3.10 -32.08
CA LYS A 35 10.75 2.92 -30.73
C LYS A 35 9.69 2.99 -29.64
N LYS A 36 8.41 3.18 -29.97
CA LYS A 36 7.36 3.26 -28.95
C LYS A 36 7.18 1.97 -28.15
N ILE A 37 7.48 0.81 -28.76
CA ILE A 37 7.45 -0.48 -28.05
C ILE A 37 8.59 -0.53 -27.02
N ILE A 38 9.84 -0.35 -27.46
CA ILE A 38 11.00 -0.40 -26.57
C ILE A 38 10.93 0.70 -25.48
N ALA A 39 10.38 1.87 -25.80
CA ALA A 39 10.18 2.93 -24.81
C ALA A 39 9.23 2.53 -23.67
N ARG A 40 8.14 1.81 -23.99
CA ARG A 40 7.22 1.26 -22.98
C ARG A 40 7.88 0.18 -22.17
N GLU A 41 8.64 -0.72 -22.80
CA GLU A 41 9.38 -1.78 -22.10
C GLU A 41 10.43 -1.19 -21.15
N ASN A 42 11.19 -0.18 -21.59
CA ASN A 42 12.16 0.53 -20.76
C ASN A 42 11.49 1.19 -19.56
N ALA A 43 10.40 1.94 -19.79
CA ALA A 43 9.66 2.58 -18.72
C ALA A 43 9.12 1.55 -17.72
N LEU A 44 8.51 0.47 -18.21
CA LEU A 44 8.05 -0.64 -17.37
C LEU A 44 9.20 -1.24 -16.57
N ASN A 45 10.33 -1.58 -17.19
CA ASN A 45 11.48 -2.20 -16.52
C ASN A 45 12.07 -1.29 -15.43
N PHE A 46 12.20 0.00 -15.71
CA PHE A 46 12.68 0.98 -14.75
C PHE A 46 11.71 1.14 -13.57
N MET A 47 10.42 1.23 -13.88
CA MET A 47 9.35 1.40 -12.91
C MET A 47 9.05 0.12 -12.12
N SER A 48 9.36 -1.05 -12.65
CA SER A 48 9.13 -2.36 -12.01
C SER A 48 9.94 -2.51 -10.71
N ASN A 49 11.05 -1.80 -10.61
CA ASN A 49 11.89 -1.78 -9.42
C ASN A 49 11.49 -0.71 -8.40
N ASP A 50 10.56 0.19 -8.73
CA ASP A 50 10.10 1.25 -7.84
C ASP A 50 8.68 0.96 -7.33
N GLU A 51 8.57 0.61 -6.03
CA GLU A 51 7.28 0.41 -5.37
C GLU A 51 6.31 1.59 -5.58
N LYS A 52 6.83 2.82 -5.78
CA LYS A 52 6.01 4.02 -5.95
C LYS A 52 5.12 3.96 -7.18
N VAL A 53 5.54 3.27 -8.22
CA VAL A 53 4.77 3.13 -9.46
C VAL A 53 3.49 2.35 -9.21
N LEU A 54 3.59 1.31 -8.40
CA LEU A 54 2.46 0.45 -8.10
C LEU A 54 1.48 1.10 -7.13
N ILE A 55 1.84 2.20 -6.44
CA ILE A 55 0.97 2.84 -5.44
C ILE A 55 -0.39 3.23 -6.04
N ALA A 56 -0.41 3.86 -7.21
CA ALA A 56 -1.66 4.30 -7.84
C ALA A 56 -2.56 3.10 -8.20
N VAL A 57 -1.97 2.02 -8.71
CA VAL A 57 -2.70 0.79 -9.07
C VAL A 57 -3.18 0.06 -7.80
N ARG A 58 -2.32 -0.10 -6.79
CA ARG A 58 -2.65 -0.69 -5.49
C ARG A 58 -3.80 0.06 -4.81
N ALA A 59 -3.74 1.40 -4.76
CA ALA A 59 -4.81 2.22 -4.21
C ALA A 59 -6.13 2.01 -4.97
N LYS A 60 -6.08 1.99 -6.31
CA LYS A 60 -7.26 1.74 -7.14
C LYS A 60 -7.87 0.36 -6.88
N ILE A 61 -7.06 -0.69 -6.73
CA ILE A 61 -7.52 -2.04 -6.38
C ILE A 61 -8.26 -2.02 -5.04
N VAL A 62 -7.65 -1.44 -4.00
CA VAL A 62 -8.25 -1.39 -2.66
C VAL A 62 -9.57 -0.62 -2.68
N ILE A 63 -9.60 0.57 -3.27
CA ILE A 63 -10.80 1.42 -3.35
C ILE A 63 -11.91 0.70 -4.14
N THR A 64 -11.57 0.11 -5.28
CA THR A 64 -12.56 -0.57 -6.14
C THR A 64 -13.12 -1.81 -5.46
N SER A 65 -12.27 -2.62 -4.81
CA SER A 65 -12.70 -3.80 -4.03
C SER A 65 -13.67 -3.41 -2.91
N ARG A 66 -13.37 -2.34 -2.15
CA ARG A 66 -14.24 -1.83 -1.08
C ARG A 66 -15.57 -1.30 -1.60
N LEU A 67 -15.57 -0.53 -2.69
CA LEU A 67 -16.78 0.00 -3.30
C LEU A 67 -17.67 -1.10 -3.89
N ALA A 68 -17.06 -2.14 -4.46
CA ALA A 68 -17.78 -3.26 -5.04
C ALA A 68 -18.35 -4.22 -3.99
N GLY A 69 -18.04 -4.04 -2.69
CA GLY A 69 -18.42 -4.99 -1.63
C GLY A 69 -17.92 -6.43 -1.88
N SER A 70 -16.92 -6.58 -2.76
CA SER A 70 -16.42 -7.86 -3.24
C SER A 70 -15.37 -8.45 -2.30
N TYR A 71 -14.87 -9.64 -2.64
CA TYR A 71 -13.82 -10.34 -1.89
C TYR A 71 -12.66 -9.44 -1.46
N PRO A 72 -12.07 -9.71 -0.28
CA PRO A 72 -10.94 -8.96 0.25
C PRO A 72 -9.80 -8.84 -0.77
N SER A 73 -9.33 -7.60 -1.03
CA SER A 73 -8.17 -7.38 -1.90
C SER A 73 -6.90 -7.96 -1.28
N VAL A 74 -6.09 -8.64 -2.10
CA VAL A 74 -4.77 -9.16 -1.73
C VAL A 74 -3.69 -8.42 -2.49
N ASP A 75 -2.60 -8.05 -1.81
CA ASP A 75 -1.43 -7.45 -2.43
C ASP A 75 -0.48 -8.51 -3.00
N GLY A 76 0.43 -8.09 -3.87
CA GLY A 76 1.42 -8.94 -4.53
C GLY A 76 2.48 -9.54 -3.60
N ILE A 77 3.43 -10.25 -4.18
CA ILE A 77 4.45 -11.03 -3.46
C ILE A 77 5.62 -10.17 -2.98
N THR A 78 6.43 -10.72 -2.08
CA THR A 78 7.82 -10.28 -1.87
C THR A 78 8.73 -11.35 -2.45
N THR A 79 9.49 -11.01 -3.48
CA THR A 79 10.31 -11.96 -4.27
C THR A 79 11.56 -12.42 -3.53
N GLU A 80 12.18 -11.56 -2.72
CA GLU A 80 13.37 -11.89 -1.94
C GLU A 80 12.97 -12.62 -0.64
N PHE A 81 12.42 -13.81 -0.78
CA PHE A 81 11.79 -14.57 0.30
C PHE A 81 12.73 -14.97 1.45
N MET A 82 14.05 -14.91 1.23
CA MET A 82 15.07 -15.13 2.27
C MET A 82 15.33 -13.89 3.14
N LYS A 83 14.80 -12.72 2.76
CA LYS A 83 14.92 -11.46 3.51
C LYS A 83 13.66 -11.25 4.36
N ASN A 84 13.71 -11.72 5.61
CA ASN A 84 12.57 -11.67 6.53
C ASN A 84 12.13 -10.22 6.82
N GLU A 85 13.08 -9.31 7.07
CA GLU A 85 12.78 -7.90 7.34
C GLU A 85 12.03 -7.25 6.17
N LEU A 86 12.44 -7.54 4.93
CA LEU A 86 11.77 -7.01 3.74
C LEU A 86 10.34 -7.55 3.60
N THR A 87 10.13 -8.84 3.89
CA THR A 87 8.78 -9.43 3.90
C THR A 87 7.89 -8.74 4.93
N ILE A 88 8.41 -8.47 6.14
CA ILE A 88 7.69 -7.77 7.20
C ILE A 88 7.35 -6.34 6.78
N GLN A 89 8.33 -5.59 6.26
CA GLN A 89 8.13 -4.21 5.82
C GLN A 89 7.08 -4.11 4.71
N ASN A 90 7.17 -4.96 3.70
CA ASN A 90 6.20 -5.00 2.60
C ASN A 90 4.80 -5.38 3.10
N ALA A 91 4.68 -6.34 4.03
CA ALA A 91 3.39 -6.72 4.59
C ALA A 91 2.74 -5.59 5.41
N ILE A 92 3.53 -4.87 6.21
CA ILE A 92 3.07 -3.69 6.95
C ILE A 92 2.62 -2.60 5.97
N HIS A 93 3.36 -2.39 4.88
CA HIS A 93 2.96 -1.44 3.83
C HIS A 93 1.63 -1.85 3.18
N SER A 94 1.44 -3.12 2.83
CA SER A 94 0.18 -3.63 2.29
C SER A 94 -1.00 -3.40 3.25
N CYS A 95 -0.81 -3.65 4.55
CA CYS A 95 -1.82 -3.40 5.58
C CYS A 95 -2.19 -1.90 5.65
N LYS A 96 -1.19 -1.01 5.66
CA LYS A 96 -1.40 0.45 5.67
C LYS A 96 -2.13 0.97 4.43
N MET A 97 -1.91 0.33 3.28
CA MET A 97 -2.62 0.64 2.03
C MET A 97 -4.08 0.16 2.02
N GLY A 98 -4.51 -0.64 3.00
CA GLY A 98 -5.88 -1.12 3.15
C GLY A 98 -6.18 -2.45 2.47
N PHE A 99 -5.15 -3.18 2.01
CA PHE A 99 -5.30 -4.57 1.61
C PHE A 99 -5.74 -5.44 2.79
N SER A 100 -6.35 -6.57 2.46
CA SER A 100 -6.84 -7.55 3.44
C SER A 100 -5.91 -8.75 3.59
N GLY A 101 -4.94 -8.91 2.69
CA GLY A 101 -3.89 -9.92 2.77
C GLY A 101 -2.75 -9.64 1.79
N LYS A 102 -1.74 -10.52 1.81
CA LYS A 102 -0.60 -10.48 0.90
C LYS A 102 -0.25 -11.90 0.46
N VAL A 103 0.05 -12.09 -0.82
CA VAL A 103 0.42 -13.40 -1.36
C VAL A 103 1.83 -13.79 -0.88
N CYS A 104 1.98 -15.04 -0.41
CA CYS A 104 3.26 -15.63 -0.03
C CYS A 104 3.73 -16.62 -1.09
N ILE A 105 5.03 -16.67 -1.36
CA ILE A 105 5.68 -17.62 -2.29
C ILE A 105 6.56 -18.64 -1.55
N HIS A 106 6.75 -18.47 -0.24
CA HIS A 106 7.57 -19.35 0.59
C HIS A 106 7.00 -19.48 2.01
N PRO A 107 6.98 -20.68 2.64
CA PRO A 107 6.25 -20.91 3.90
C PRO A 107 6.63 -20.01 5.10
N PRO A 108 7.92 -19.71 5.37
CA PRO A 108 8.33 -18.71 6.36
C PRO A 108 7.66 -17.33 6.23
N GLN A 109 7.27 -16.91 5.03
CA GLN A 109 6.60 -15.61 4.85
C GLN A 109 5.22 -15.58 5.53
N ILE A 110 4.57 -16.73 5.69
CA ILE A 110 3.20 -16.84 6.22
C ILE A 110 3.13 -16.26 7.63
N SER A 111 4.05 -16.62 8.52
CA SER A 111 4.02 -16.12 9.91
C SER A 111 4.27 -14.60 9.96
N HIS A 112 5.18 -14.10 9.12
CA HIS A 112 5.48 -12.67 9.02
C HIS A 112 4.30 -11.86 8.46
N VAL A 113 3.66 -12.35 7.40
CA VAL A 113 2.48 -11.72 6.81
C VAL A 113 1.31 -11.77 7.79
N ASN A 114 0.99 -12.93 8.36
CA ASN A 114 -0.09 -13.04 9.35
C ASN A 114 0.14 -12.09 10.52
N ARG A 115 1.37 -11.99 11.03
CA ARG A 115 1.69 -11.07 12.12
C ARG A 115 1.43 -9.60 11.76
N ALA A 116 1.74 -9.19 10.52
CA ALA A 116 1.51 -7.83 10.04
C ALA A 116 0.04 -7.49 9.81
N PHE A 117 -0.79 -8.49 9.45
CA PHE A 117 -2.23 -8.31 9.22
C PHE A 117 -3.09 -8.54 10.47
N SER A 118 -2.50 -9.08 11.55
CA SER A 118 -3.16 -9.22 12.85
C SER A 118 -3.11 -7.94 13.67
N TYR A 119 -4.16 -7.69 14.45
CA TYR A 119 -4.18 -6.59 15.40
C TYR A 119 -3.11 -6.74 16.48
N LEU A 120 -2.54 -5.62 16.92
CA LEU A 120 -1.62 -5.60 18.05
C LEU A 120 -2.38 -5.80 19.35
N LYS A 121 -1.72 -6.40 20.35
CA LYS A 121 -2.30 -6.61 21.68
C LYS A 121 -2.83 -5.31 22.29
N GLN A 122 -2.10 -4.21 22.11
CA GLN A 122 -2.50 -2.87 22.56
C GLN A 122 -3.79 -2.40 21.87
N GLU A 123 -3.96 -2.68 20.57
CA GLU A 123 -5.19 -2.32 19.86
C GLU A 123 -6.38 -3.12 20.36
N ILE A 124 -6.18 -4.39 20.71
CA ILE A 124 -7.24 -5.26 21.26
C ILE A 124 -7.63 -4.80 22.68
N GLU A 125 -6.65 -4.52 23.54
CA GLU A 125 -6.87 -4.09 24.93
C GLU A 125 -7.56 -2.71 25.02
N TRP A 126 -7.35 -1.86 24.02
CA TRP A 126 -7.93 -0.52 23.93
C TRP A 126 -9.43 -0.53 23.57
N VAL A 127 -9.90 -1.51 22.81
CA VAL A 127 -11.27 -1.55 22.24
C VAL A 127 -12.40 -1.51 23.29
N PRO A 128 -12.37 -2.29 24.39
CA PRO A 128 -13.45 -2.26 25.38
C PRO A 128 -13.68 -0.87 25.99
N GLN A 129 -12.61 -0.10 26.20
CA GLN A 129 -12.70 1.24 26.77
C GLN A 129 -13.36 2.22 25.81
N ILE A 130 -12.97 2.18 24.54
CA ILE A 130 -13.58 3.01 23.48
C ILE A 130 -15.05 2.70 23.28
N MET A 131 -15.41 1.42 23.24
CA MET A 131 -16.81 1.01 23.05
C MET A 131 -17.70 1.43 24.23
N ARG A 132 -17.16 1.48 25.45
CA ARG A 132 -17.86 2.04 26.62
C ARG A 132 -18.04 3.55 26.48
N LEU A 133 -16.99 4.28 26.12
CA LEU A 133 -17.04 5.74 25.99
C LEU A 133 -17.97 6.19 24.86
N ALA A 134 -18.03 5.42 23.77
CA ALA A 134 -18.91 5.68 22.64
C ALA A 134 -20.41 5.62 22.97
N GLN A 135 -20.80 5.16 24.16
CA GLN A 135 -22.20 5.13 24.59
C GLN A 135 -22.76 6.52 24.95
N TYR A 136 -21.91 7.47 25.34
CA TYR A 136 -22.34 8.71 26.01
C TYR A 136 -21.74 10.02 25.45
N PRO A 137 -21.33 10.05 24.18
CA PRO A 137 -21.67 11.20 23.34
C PRO A 137 -22.19 10.81 21.94
N HIS A 138 -23.16 11.58 21.42
CA HIS A 138 -23.60 11.51 20.02
C HIS A 138 -22.62 12.28 19.12
N GLY A 139 -21.46 11.71 18.82
CA GLY A 139 -20.49 12.33 17.93
C GLY A 139 -19.04 11.97 18.25
N ALA A 140 -18.11 12.76 17.70
CA ALA A 140 -16.70 12.60 18.00
C ALA A 140 -16.38 13.01 19.45
N PHE A 141 -15.44 12.33 20.09
CA PHE A 141 -15.01 12.60 21.47
C PHE A 141 -13.50 12.48 21.63
N SER A 142 -12.96 12.99 22.74
CA SER A 142 -11.53 12.89 23.05
C SER A 142 -11.24 11.73 24.00
N HIS A 143 -10.18 10.97 23.73
CA HIS A 143 -9.67 9.92 24.60
C HIS A 143 -8.13 9.86 24.49
N GLU A 144 -7.42 9.97 25.61
CA GLU A 144 -5.94 9.96 25.65
C GLU A 144 -5.27 10.95 24.68
N GLY A 145 -5.88 12.12 24.50
CA GLY A 145 -5.38 13.14 23.57
C GLY A 145 -5.66 12.85 22.09
N GLN A 146 -6.37 11.76 21.77
CA GLN A 146 -6.80 11.43 20.41
C GLN A 146 -8.29 11.71 20.23
N MET A 147 -8.66 12.19 19.04
CA MET A 147 -10.04 12.32 18.62
C MET A 147 -10.55 10.94 18.15
N VAL A 148 -11.62 10.49 18.77
CA VAL A 148 -12.37 9.29 18.40
C VAL A 148 -13.59 9.71 17.61
N ASP A 149 -13.65 9.30 16.34
CA ASP A 149 -14.74 9.59 15.42
C ASP A 149 -15.36 8.30 14.86
N LYS A 150 -16.30 8.43 13.91
CA LYS A 150 -17.00 7.29 13.31
C LYS A 150 -16.03 6.27 12.65
N PRO A 151 -15.08 6.67 11.79
CA PRO A 151 -14.06 5.75 11.26
C PRO A 151 -13.31 4.96 12.33
N LEU A 152 -12.92 5.62 13.41
CA LEU A 152 -12.18 4.97 14.49
C LEU A 152 -13.07 3.99 15.27
N LEU A 153 -14.34 4.31 15.50
CA LEU A 153 -15.33 3.39 16.08
C LEU A 153 -15.59 2.18 15.18
N GLU A 154 -15.68 2.37 13.86
CA GLU A 154 -15.81 1.25 12.91
C GLU A 154 -14.55 0.38 12.86
N LYS A 155 -13.36 0.94 13.11
CA LYS A 155 -12.14 0.14 13.34
C LYS A 155 -12.26 -0.68 14.62
N ALA A 156 -12.68 -0.08 15.74
CA ALA A 156 -12.85 -0.78 17.02
C ALA A 156 -13.85 -1.94 16.93
N LYS A 157 -15.00 -1.73 16.25
CA LYS A 157 -15.98 -2.79 15.97
C LYS A 157 -15.39 -3.95 15.15
N ARG A 158 -14.57 -3.63 14.12
CA ARG A 158 -13.88 -4.65 13.33
C ARG A 158 -12.89 -5.45 14.16
N ILE A 159 -12.14 -4.82 15.06
CA ILE A 159 -11.23 -5.51 15.98
C ILE A 159 -12.00 -6.49 16.87
N LEU A 160 -13.10 -6.03 17.47
CA LEU A 160 -14.00 -6.86 18.28
C LEU A 160 -14.51 -8.10 17.52
N ALA A 161 -14.93 -7.93 16.27
CA ALA A 161 -15.45 -9.01 15.44
C ALA A 161 -14.40 -10.08 15.05
N HIS A 162 -13.10 -9.76 15.15
CA HIS A 162 -12.00 -10.67 14.80
C HIS A 162 -11.26 -11.24 16.02
N SER A 163 -11.61 -10.78 17.24
CA SER A 163 -10.94 -11.17 18.49
C SER A 163 -11.74 -12.18 19.33
N ILE A 164 -12.80 -12.75 18.75
CA ILE A 164 -13.67 -13.81 19.29
C ILE A 164 -13.58 -15.00 18.34
#